data_AF-A0AAF1KUX0-F1
#
_entry.id   AF-A0AAF1KUX0-F1
#
_cell.length_a   1.000
_cell.length_b   1.000
_cell.length_c   1.000
_cell.angle_alpha   90.00
_cell.angle_beta   90.00
_cell.angle_gamma   90.00
#
_symmetry.space_group_name_H-M   'P 1'
#
loop_
_entity.id
_entity.type
_entity.pdbx_description
1 polymer ?
#
loop_
_entity_poly.entity_id
_entity_poly.type
_entity_poly.pdbx_seq_one_letter_code
_entity_poly.pdbx_strand_id
1 'polypeptide(L)'
;MDVPRPLFDWPLEQLAEHAEQHARNPAVLARIQAELGHRPGSRALLLARRIERRLALDAPARTAGHELRAALLEIDLLRRNLAEADLRIEELERTAPPLVSSHGRVFLTANAPEWFIHEARRAFRRHHHPDRHTDPAERRRAEVAFKRAEHIFATLLPAAED
;
A
#
# COMPACT_ATOMS: atom_id res chain seq x y z
N MET A 1 18.59 -36.63 7.78
CA MET A 1 17.58 -36.99 6.76
C MET A 1 18.31 -36.95 5.43
N ASP A 2 18.68 -38.12 4.89
CA ASP A 2 19.30 -38.18 3.57
C ASP A 2 18.32 -37.66 2.52
N VAL A 3 18.73 -36.63 1.78
CA VAL A 3 17.95 -36.13 0.65
C VAL A 3 18.01 -37.21 -0.42
N PRO A 4 16.87 -37.76 -0.90
CA PRO A 4 16.91 -38.76 -1.96
C PRO A 4 17.69 -38.20 -3.16
N ARG A 5 18.56 -39.03 -3.74
CA ARG A 5 19.40 -38.70 -4.90
C ARG A 5 18.81 -39.31 -6.18
N PRO A 6 17.70 -38.76 -6.71
CA PRO A 6 16.99 -39.34 -7.85
C PRO A 6 17.81 -39.31 -9.16
N LEU A 7 18.91 -38.57 -9.20
CA LEU A 7 19.78 -38.41 -10.36
C LEU A 7 21.11 -39.18 -10.23
N PHE A 8 21.26 -40.01 -9.20
CA PHE A 8 22.51 -40.74 -8.93
C PHE A 8 22.95 -41.60 -10.12
N ASP A 9 22.01 -42.31 -10.75
CA ASP A 9 22.29 -43.24 -11.85
C ASP A 9 22.53 -42.55 -13.20
N TRP A 10 22.32 -41.23 -13.30
CA TRP A 10 22.41 -40.53 -14.58
C TRP A 10 23.87 -40.28 -14.96
N PRO A 11 24.30 -40.50 -16.21
CA PRO A 11 25.62 -40.09 -16.68
C PRO A 11 25.75 -38.55 -16.76
N LEU A 12 26.98 -38.06 -16.77
CA LEU A 12 27.27 -36.62 -16.80
C LEU A 12 26.69 -35.93 -18.05
N GLU A 13 26.68 -36.63 -19.17
CA GLU A 13 26.15 -36.17 -20.44
C GLU A 13 24.64 -35.94 -20.35
N GLN A 14 23.91 -36.86 -19.70
CA GLN A 14 22.47 -36.73 -19.48
C GLN A 14 22.15 -35.58 -18.51
N LEU A 15 22.96 -35.40 -17.46
CA LEU A 15 22.85 -34.23 -16.57
C LEU A 15 23.08 -32.91 -17.33
N ALA A 16 24.07 -32.88 -18.24
CA ALA A 16 24.38 -31.71 -19.04
C ALA A 16 23.25 -31.38 -20.03
N GLU A 17 22.72 -32.39 -20.71
CA GLU A 17 21.58 -32.24 -21.63
C GLU A 17 20.34 -31.75 -20.89
N HIS A 18 20.02 -32.34 -19.74
CA HIS A 18 18.86 -31.95 -18.95
C HIS A 18 19.00 -30.51 -18.41
N ALA A 19 20.22 -30.09 -18.04
CA ALA A 19 20.49 -28.71 -17.65
C ALA A 19 20.31 -27.70 -18.81
N GLU A 20 20.49 -28.12 -20.07
CA GLU A 20 20.19 -27.27 -21.24
C GLU A 20 18.70 -27.21 -21.55
N GLN A 21 18.03 -28.37 -21.56
CA GLN A 21 16.57 -28.44 -21.78
C GLN A 21 15.79 -27.61 -20.76
N HIS A 22 16.30 -27.54 -19.52
CA HIS A 22 15.70 -26.81 -18.42
C HIS A 22 16.53 -25.59 -17.99
N ALA A 23 17.21 -24.92 -18.93
CA ALA A 23 18.08 -23.78 -18.65
C ALA A 23 17.41 -22.61 -17.89
N ARG A 24 16.07 -22.50 -17.96
CA ARG A 24 15.27 -21.47 -17.26
C ARG A 24 14.57 -21.97 -16.00
N ASN A 25 14.73 -23.25 -15.64
CA ASN A 25 14.09 -23.82 -14.46
C ASN A 25 15.09 -23.93 -13.31
N PRO A 26 15.11 -22.97 -12.36
CA PRO A 26 16.12 -22.94 -11.30
C PRO A 26 16.00 -24.12 -10.33
N ALA A 27 14.80 -24.70 -10.16
CA ALA A 27 14.62 -25.86 -9.30
C ALA A 27 15.30 -27.12 -9.87
N VAL A 28 15.22 -27.31 -11.19
CA VAL A 28 15.90 -28.40 -11.89
C VAL A 28 17.42 -28.18 -11.85
N LEU A 29 17.87 -26.96 -12.17
CA LEU A 29 19.28 -26.60 -12.12
C LEU A 29 19.90 -26.78 -10.72
N ALA A 30 19.20 -26.38 -9.66
CA ALA A 30 19.67 -26.57 -8.28
C ALA A 30 19.78 -28.06 -7.89
N ARG A 31 18.84 -28.90 -8.33
CA ARG A 31 18.92 -30.36 -8.13
C ARG A 31 20.10 -30.99 -8.86
N ILE A 32 20.34 -30.59 -10.11
CA ILE A 32 21.51 -31.06 -10.88
C ILE A 32 22.81 -30.58 -10.22
N GLN A 33 22.86 -29.33 -9.75
CA GLN A 33 24.04 -28.78 -9.05
C GLN A 33 24.36 -29.56 -7.77
N ALA A 34 23.34 -29.86 -6.95
CA ALA A 34 23.52 -30.67 -5.74
C ALA A 34 24.09 -32.06 -6.06
N GLU A 35 23.58 -32.71 -7.11
CA GLU A 35 24.09 -34.01 -7.56
C GLU A 35 25.54 -33.92 -8.06
N LEU A 36 25.89 -32.88 -8.82
CA LEU A 36 27.26 -32.66 -9.28
C LEU A 36 28.25 -32.40 -8.14
N GLY A 37 27.80 -31.85 -7.01
CA GLY A 37 28.62 -31.67 -5.81
C GLY A 37 29.11 -32.98 -5.18
N HIS A 38 28.44 -34.10 -5.47
CA HIS A 38 28.82 -35.43 -5.01
C HIS A 38 29.71 -36.20 -6.00
N ARG A 39 30.00 -35.63 -7.19
CA ARG A 39 30.73 -36.31 -8.25
C ARG A 39 32.17 -35.83 -8.35
N PRO A 40 33.16 -36.74 -8.32
CA PRO A 40 34.55 -36.36 -8.54
C PRO A 40 34.79 -36.07 -10.03
N GLY A 41 35.69 -35.12 -10.32
CA GLY A 41 36.23 -34.89 -11.66
C GLY A 41 36.05 -33.47 -12.20
N SER A 42 36.98 -33.07 -13.07
CA SER A 42 37.04 -31.72 -13.65
C SER A 42 35.82 -31.37 -14.50
N ARG A 43 35.27 -32.35 -15.25
CA ARG A 43 34.05 -32.17 -16.05
C ARG A 43 32.82 -31.87 -15.20
N ALA A 44 32.63 -32.60 -14.10
CA ALA A 44 31.54 -32.36 -13.16
C ALA A 44 31.65 -30.95 -12.54
N LEU A 45 32.87 -30.57 -12.14
CA LEU A 45 33.15 -29.24 -11.60
C LEU A 45 32.85 -28.11 -12.60
N LEU A 46 33.24 -28.27 -13.87
CA LEU A 46 32.98 -27.29 -14.92
C LEU A 46 31.47 -27.14 -15.18
N LEU A 47 30.74 -28.25 -15.21
CA LEU A 47 29.28 -28.22 -15.36
C LEU A 47 28.61 -27.56 -14.15
N ALA A 48 29.04 -27.88 -12.93
CA ALA A 48 28.53 -27.27 -11.70
C ALA A 48 28.73 -25.75 -11.70
N ARG A 49 29.94 -25.27 -12.04
CA ARG A 49 30.24 -23.82 -12.17
C ARG A 49 29.42 -23.13 -13.26
N ARG A 50 29.10 -23.84 -14.34
CA ARG A 50 28.24 -23.30 -15.40
C ARG A 50 26.80 -23.12 -14.91
N ILE A 51 26.27 -24.11 -14.21
CA ILE A 51 24.92 -24.07 -13.63
C ILE A 51 24.83 -23.00 -12.54
N GLU A 52 25.84 -22.91 -11.67
CA GLU A 52 25.94 -21.89 -10.63
C GLU A 52 25.86 -20.47 -11.21
N ARG A 53 26.61 -20.19 -12.28
CA ARG A 53 26.53 -18.90 -12.98
C ARG A 53 25.13 -18.59 -13.52
N ARG A 54 24.43 -19.59 -14.09
CA ARG A 54 23.04 -19.41 -14.55
C ARG A 54 22.10 -19.10 -13.38
N LEU A 55 22.21 -19.84 -12.28
CA LEU A 55 21.38 -19.63 -11.09
C LEU A 55 21.59 -18.25 -10.46
N ALA A 56 22.83 -17.74 -10.50
CA ALA A 56 23.18 -16.40 -10.01
C ALA A 56 22.56 -15.28 -10.86
N LEU A 57 22.52 -15.43 -12.19
CA LEU A 57 21.90 -14.46 -13.09
C LEU A 57 20.39 -14.29 -12.84
N ASP A 58 19.70 -15.38 -12.50
CA ASP A 58 18.26 -15.37 -12.24
C ASP A 58 17.90 -15.02 -10.79
N ALA A 59 18.87 -14.96 -9.87
CA ALA A 59 18.64 -14.64 -8.46
C ALA A 59 17.97 -13.27 -8.24
N PRO A 60 18.44 -12.15 -8.81
CA PRO A 60 17.83 -10.84 -8.58
C PRO A 60 16.39 -10.75 -9.09
N ALA A 61 16.08 -11.35 -10.25
CA ALA A 61 14.74 -11.36 -10.82
C ALA A 61 13.74 -12.12 -9.93
N ARG A 62 14.18 -13.22 -9.31
CA ARG A 62 13.36 -13.96 -8.33
C ARG A 62 13.09 -13.14 -7.08
N THR A 63 14.13 -12.53 -6.51
CA THR A 63 14.00 -11.69 -5.31
C THR A 63 13.03 -10.54 -5.56
N ALA A 64 13.21 -9.80 -6.67
CA ALA A 64 12.29 -8.73 -7.07
C ALA A 64 10.85 -9.23 -7.25
N GLY A 65 10.66 -10.42 -7.84
CA GLY A 65 9.34 -11.03 -7.98
C GLY A 65 8.69 -11.47 -6.66
N HIS A 66 9.48 -11.81 -5.64
CA HIS A 66 8.97 -12.08 -4.28
C HIS A 66 8.61 -10.79 -3.55
N GLU A 67 9.47 -9.77 -3.63
CA GLU A 67 9.24 -8.44 -3.06
C GLU A 67 7.99 -7.79 -3.64
N LEU A 68 7.82 -7.84 -4.98
CA LEU A 68 6.62 -7.32 -5.65
C LEU A 68 5.35 -8.01 -5.15
N ARG A 69 5.38 -9.34 -5.01
CA ARG A 69 4.22 -10.09 -4.48
C ARG A 69 3.91 -9.72 -3.03
N ALA A 70 4.93 -9.56 -2.19
CA ALA A 70 4.74 -9.13 -0.81
C ALA A 70 4.14 -7.71 -0.75
N ALA A 71 4.66 -6.77 -1.53
CA ALA A 71 4.17 -5.40 -1.60
C ALA A 71 2.71 -5.32 -2.08
N LEU A 72 2.32 -6.14 -3.07
CA LEU A 72 0.93 -6.20 -3.55
C LEU A 72 -0.03 -6.69 -2.45
N LEU A 73 0.35 -7.73 -1.70
CA LEU A 73 -0.45 -8.22 -0.57
C LEU A 73 -0.59 -7.18 0.55
N GLU A 74 0.48 -6.44 0.82
CA GLU A 74 0.48 -5.35 1.80
C GLU A 74 -0.44 -4.20 1.37
N ILE A 75 -0.39 -3.79 0.10
CA ILE A 75 -1.30 -2.77 -0.46
C ILE A 75 -2.75 -3.20 -0.30
N ASP A 76 -3.09 -4.46 -0.60
CA ASP A 76 -4.46 -4.96 -0.47
C ASP A 76 -4.92 -5.06 0.98
N LEU A 77 -4.03 -5.35 1.93
CA LEU A 77 -4.31 -5.28 3.36
C LEU A 77 -4.61 -3.82 3.77
N LEU A 78 -3.73 -2.89 3.41
CA LEU A 78 -3.86 -1.47 3.77
C LEU A 78 -5.14 -0.86 3.20
N ARG A 79 -5.51 -1.21 1.96
CA ARG A 79 -6.77 -0.78 1.35
C ARG A 79 -8.00 -1.26 2.12
N ARG A 80 -7.99 -2.51 2.60
CA ARG A 80 -9.08 -3.07 3.42
C ARG A 80 -9.18 -2.36 4.76
N ASN A 81 -8.04 -2.15 5.43
CA ASN A 81 -8.00 -1.43 6.70
C ASN A 81 -8.50 0.02 6.56
N LEU A 82 -8.18 0.69 5.44
CA LEU A 82 -8.63 2.04 5.18
C LEU A 82 -10.16 2.08 4.96
N ALA A 83 -10.70 1.14 4.19
CA ALA A 83 -12.15 1.02 4.00
C ALA A 83 -12.89 0.70 5.31
N GLU A 84 -12.32 -0.16 6.16
CA GLU A 84 -12.90 -0.46 7.48
C GLU A 84 -12.84 0.75 8.42
N ALA A 85 -11.73 1.50 8.40
CA ALA A 85 -11.59 2.73 9.17
C ALA A 85 -12.60 3.81 8.72
N ASP A 86 -12.81 3.97 7.42
CA ASP A 86 -13.80 4.90 6.86
C ASP A 86 -15.22 4.53 7.32
N LEU A 87 -15.61 3.25 7.21
CA LEU A 87 -16.91 2.77 7.71
C LEU A 87 -17.06 3.00 9.21
N ARG A 88 -15.98 2.80 9.99
CA ARG A 88 -16.00 3.03 11.43
C ARG A 88 -16.14 4.51 11.78
N ILE A 89 -15.51 5.40 11.02
CA ILE A 89 -15.67 6.85 11.15
C ILE A 89 -17.12 7.24 10.85
N GLU A 90 -17.68 6.75 9.74
CA GLU A 90 -19.08 7.04 9.38
C GLU A 90 -20.06 6.54 10.46
N GLU A 91 -19.83 5.34 11.00
CA GLU A 91 -20.65 4.79 12.07
C GLU A 91 -20.56 5.64 13.35
N LEU A 92 -19.35 6.06 13.73
CA LEU A 92 -19.13 6.95 14.87
C LEU A 92 -19.76 8.33 14.63
N GLU A 93 -19.66 8.90 13.43
CA GLU A 93 -20.32 10.16 13.08
C GLU A 93 -21.85 10.05 13.16
N ARG A 94 -22.42 8.89 12.82
CA ARG A 94 -23.87 8.64 12.88
C ARG A 94 -24.38 8.39 14.30
N THR A 95 -23.60 7.70 15.13
CA THR A 95 -24.06 7.18 16.44
C THR A 95 -23.55 7.99 17.63
N ALA A 96 -22.46 8.74 17.47
CA ALA A 96 -21.94 9.53 18.57
C ALA A 96 -22.81 10.78 18.80
N PRO A 97 -23.21 11.07 20.05
CA PRO A 97 -23.62 12.43 20.38
C PRO A 97 -22.44 13.37 20.05
N PRO A 98 -22.69 14.55 19.46
CA PRO A 98 -21.61 15.43 19.06
C PRO A 98 -20.77 15.82 20.28
N LEU A 99 -19.54 15.28 20.37
CA LEU A 99 -18.54 15.63 21.39
C LEU A 99 -18.25 17.14 21.43
N VAL A 100 -18.48 17.81 20.30
CA VAL A 100 -18.43 19.26 20.13
C VAL A 100 -19.73 19.69 19.48
N SER A 101 -20.50 20.56 20.14
CA SER A 101 -21.73 21.13 19.59
C SER A 101 -21.46 21.78 18.22
N SER A 102 -22.48 21.93 17.37
CA SER A 102 -22.33 22.62 16.08
C SER A 102 -21.66 23.99 16.24
N HIS A 103 -21.96 24.71 17.33
CA HIS A 103 -21.28 25.94 17.72
C HIS A 103 -19.76 25.74 17.94
N GLY A 104 -19.36 24.73 18.72
CA GLY A 104 -17.94 24.49 18.99
C GLY A 104 -17.12 24.10 17.77
N ARG A 105 -17.73 23.50 16.73
CA ARG A 105 -17.04 23.16 15.47
C ARG A 105 -16.63 24.39 14.65
N VAL A 106 -17.26 25.54 14.90
CA VAL A 106 -16.89 26.84 14.33
C VAL A 106 -16.35 27.80 15.40
N PHE A 107 -15.83 27.25 16.50
CA PHE A 107 -15.25 28.00 17.63
C PHE A 107 -16.21 29.01 18.29
N LEU A 108 -17.51 28.70 18.28
CA LEU A 108 -18.56 29.47 18.95
C LEU A 108 -19.05 28.76 20.22
N THR A 109 -19.52 29.55 21.18
CA THR A 109 -20.25 29.04 22.35
C THR A 109 -21.69 28.71 21.97
N ALA A 110 -22.32 27.76 22.66
CA ALA A 110 -23.71 27.35 22.39
C ALA A 110 -24.75 28.49 22.54
N ASN A 111 -24.44 29.53 23.32
CA ASN A 111 -25.30 30.69 23.54
C ASN A 111 -24.88 31.92 22.70
N ALA A 112 -24.13 31.71 21.61
CA ALA A 112 -23.70 32.81 20.75
C ALA A 112 -24.93 33.49 20.13
N PRO A 113 -25.06 34.83 20.24
CA PRO A 113 -26.18 35.54 19.65
C PRO A 113 -26.07 35.53 18.12
N GLU A 114 -27.22 35.57 17.43
CA GLU A 114 -27.31 35.44 15.97
C GLU A 114 -26.43 36.43 15.21
N TRP A 115 -26.42 37.70 15.61
CA TRP A 115 -25.57 38.73 15.02
C TRP A 115 -24.07 38.36 15.06
N PHE A 116 -23.63 37.67 16.12
CA PHE A 116 -22.25 37.24 16.29
C PHE A 116 -21.93 36.02 15.41
N ILE A 117 -22.90 35.13 15.19
CA ILE A 117 -22.78 34.01 14.25
C ILE A 117 -22.59 34.55 12.82
N HIS A 118 -23.33 35.59 12.42
CA HIS A 118 -23.15 36.25 11.13
C HIS A 118 -21.76 36.88 10.96
N GLU A 119 -21.27 37.59 11.96
CA GLU A 119 -19.93 38.18 11.92
C GLU A 119 -18.82 37.13 11.93
N ALA A 120 -18.96 36.06 12.72
CA ALA A 120 -18.04 34.93 12.71
C ALA A 120 -17.99 34.26 11.34
N ARG A 121 -19.15 34.01 10.70
CA ARG A 121 -19.22 33.49 9.32
C ARG A 121 -18.52 34.42 8.33
N ARG A 122 -18.74 35.74 8.44
CA ARG A 122 -18.11 36.74 7.57
C ARG A 122 -16.60 36.79 7.73
N ALA A 123 -16.11 36.73 8.97
CA ALA A 123 -14.68 36.65 9.28
C ALA A 123 -14.08 35.34 8.76
N PHE A 124 -14.76 34.21 8.94
CA PHE A 124 -14.33 32.90 8.44
C PHE A 124 -14.14 32.92 6.92
N ARG A 125 -15.13 33.43 6.18
CA ARG A 125 -15.06 33.57 4.72
C ARG A 125 -13.86 34.38 4.26
N ARG A 126 -13.54 35.47 4.98
CA ARG A 126 -12.42 36.35 4.64
C ARG A 126 -11.06 35.65 4.82
N HIS A 127 -10.90 34.86 5.88
CA HIS A 127 -9.59 34.28 6.26
C HIS A 127 -9.35 32.89 5.65
N HIS A 128 -10.40 32.10 5.45
CA HIS A 128 -10.30 30.67 5.07
C HIS A 128 -10.84 30.35 3.67
N HIS A 129 -11.02 31.36 2.81
CA HIS A 129 -11.46 31.12 1.43
C HIS A 129 -10.48 30.22 0.67
N PRO A 130 -10.94 29.17 -0.05
CA PRO A 130 -10.04 28.26 -0.77
C PRO A 130 -9.18 28.96 -1.82
N ASP A 131 -9.66 30.04 -2.43
CA ASP A 131 -8.90 30.82 -3.43
C ASP A 131 -7.65 31.52 -2.87
N ARG A 132 -7.47 31.54 -1.55
CA ARG A 132 -6.23 32.05 -0.94
C ARG A 132 -5.06 31.07 -1.10
N HIS A 133 -5.32 29.81 -1.47
CA HIS A 133 -4.30 28.79 -1.69
C HIS A 133 -3.92 28.71 -3.17
N THR A 134 -2.64 28.85 -3.46
CA THR A 134 -2.09 28.74 -4.84
C THR A 134 -1.87 27.28 -5.25
N ASP A 135 -1.56 26.39 -4.30
CA ASP A 135 -1.41 24.95 -4.58
C ASP A 135 -2.78 24.29 -4.83
N PRO A 136 -2.98 23.60 -5.98
CA PRO A 136 -4.21 22.86 -6.28
C PRO A 136 -4.59 21.81 -5.22
N ALA A 137 -3.62 21.16 -4.56
CA ALA A 137 -3.92 20.12 -3.57
C ALA A 137 -4.36 20.71 -2.22
N GLU A 138 -3.72 21.77 -1.76
CA GLU A 138 -4.17 22.57 -0.62
C GLU A 138 -5.53 23.22 -0.88
N ARG A 139 -5.76 23.79 -2.06
CA ARG A 139 -7.03 24.41 -2.42
C ARG A 139 -8.20 23.44 -2.31
N ARG A 140 -8.05 22.20 -2.81
CA ARG A 140 -9.09 21.16 -2.68
C ARG A 140 -9.38 20.82 -1.22
N ARG A 141 -8.34 20.69 -0.38
CA ARG A 141 -8.50 20.42 1.06
C ARG A 141 -9.19 21.58 1.77
N ALA A 142 -8.79 22.81 1.47
CA ALA A 142 -9.41 24.02 1.99
C ALA A 142 -10.88 24.13 1.56
N GLU A 143 -11.22 23.76 0.32
CA GLU A 143 -12.59 23.77 -0.19
C GLU A 143 -13.51 22.82 0.58
N VAL A 144 -13.05 21.59 0.86
CA VAL A 144 -13.81 20.62 1.65
C VAL A 144 -14.05 21.13 3.07
N ALA A 145 -13.01 21.66 3.73
CA ALA A 145 -13.12 22.22 5.07
C ALA A 145 -14.05 23.46 5.10
N PHE A 146 -13.94 24.33 4.10
CA PHE A 146 -14.76 25.53 3.95
C PHE A 146 -16.25 25.18 3.79
N LYS A 147 -16.58 24.23 2.90
CA LYS A 147 -17.96 23.76 2.70
C LYS A 147 -18.56 23.17 3.98
N ARG A 148 -17.76 22.38 4.72
CA ARG A 148 -18.19 21.80 6.00
C ARG A 148 -18.51 22.89 7.04
N ALA A 149 -17.65 23.90 7.17
CA ALA A 149 -17.87 25.03 8.09
C ALA A 149 -19.08 25.89 7.67
N GLU A 150 -19.23 26.17 6.38
CA GLU A 150 -20.38 26.92 5.85
C GLU A 150 -21.71 26.20 6.08
N HIS A 151 -21.73 24.88 5.94
CA HIS A 151 -22.90 24.07 6.27
C HIS A 151 -23.24 24.20 7.77
N ILE A 152 -22.25 24.14 8.66
CA ILE A 152 -22.46 24.33 10.10
C ILE A 152 -23.04 25.72 10.38
N PHE A 153 -22.46 26.80 9.84
CA PHE A 153 -23.03 28.14 10.00
C PHE A 153 -24.47 28.24 9.50
N ALA A 154 -24.82 27.56 8.40
CA ALA A 154 -26.19 27.53 7.88
C ALA A 154 -27.15 26.75 8.80
N THR A 155 -26.69 25.70 9.48
CA THR A 155 -27.53 24.97 10.47
C THR A 155 -27.74 25.74 11.78
N LEU A 156 -26.85 26.69 12.10
CA LEU A 156 -26.92 27.50 13.32
C LEU A 156 -27.81 28.74 13.17
N LEU A 157 -27.99 29.22 11.95
CA LEU A 157 -28.89 30.32 11.63
C LEU A 157 -30.26 29.74 11.26
N PRO A 158 -31.37 30.25 11.80
CA PRO A 158 -32.69 29.83 11.34
C PRO A 158 -32.82 30.10 9.84
N ALA A 159 -33.55 29.24 9.12
CA ALA A 159 -34.00 29.59 7.78
C ALA A 159 -34.80 30.89 7.92
N ALA A 160 -34.44 31.92 7.14
CA ALA A 160 -35.26 33.11 7.08
C ALA A 160 -36.68 32.67 6.71
N GLU A 161 -37.62 32.80 7.66
CA GLU A 161 -39.04 32.78 7.35
C GLU A 161 -39.29 34.06 6.54
N ASP A 162 -39.36 33.90 5.21
CA ASP A 162 -39.98 34.87 4.31
C ASP A 162 -41.51 34.86 4.48
#